data_AF-A0A7C7CFK7-F1
#
_entry.id   AF-A0A7C7CFK7-F1
#
_cell.length_a   1.000
_cell.length_b   1.000
_cell.length_c   1.000
_cell.angle_alpha   90.00
_cell.angle_beta   90.00
_cell.angle_gamma   90.00
#
_symmetry.space_group_name_H-M   'P 1'
#
loop_
_entity.id
_entity.type
_entity.pdbx_description
1 polymer ?
#
loop_
_entity_poly.entity_id
_entity_poly.type
_entity_poly.pdbx_seq_one_letter_code
_entity_poly.pdbx_strand_id
1 'polypeptide(L)'
;MGLAECAYKDNSDGTISDADNDLQWLGRDSRQELGKWLNWEEAEAYVNACNEQNYLGHNDWRLPTKSEVRSLFKNKETYQRIFLSTVQKKERKVSNYQAGGESSYWTSETRYDSYAWKSYYPTGKEVCVDKVVSTTGTSARLVRDL
;
A
#
# COMPACT_ATOMS: atom_id res chain seq x y z
N MET A 1 -11.04 5.83 -31.62
CA MET A 1 -10.14 6.82 -30.99
C MET A 1 -10.68 7.12 -29.60
N GLY A 2 -9.82 7.06 -28.59
CA GLY A 2 -10.14 7.24 -27.18
C GLY A 2 -9.22 6.36 -26.35
N LEU A 3 -7.94 6.74 -26.25
CA LEU A 3 -7.03 6.13 -25.28
C LEU A 3 -7.62 6.45 -23.91
N ALA A 4 -8.01 5.42 -23.16
CA ALA A 4 -8.48 5.58 -21.79
C ALA A 4 -7.43 6.41 -21.04
N GLU A 5 -7.84 7.56 -20.53
CA GLU A 5 -7.05 8.38 -19.63
C GLU A 5 -6.47 7.46 -18.55
N CYS A 6 -5.19 7.65 -18.21
CA CYS A 6 -4.55 6.82 -17.19
C CYS A 6 -5.33 6.98 -15.88
N ALA A 7 -6.07 5.94 -15.48
CA ALA A 7 -6.84 5.89 -14.23
C ALA A 7 -6.02 6.35 -13.02
N TYR A 8 -4.72 6.09 -13.07
CA TYR A 8 -3.76 6.49 -12.06
C TYR A 8 -2.87 7.63 -12.57
N LYS A 9 -2.82 8.72 -11.80
CA LYS A 9 -2.00 9.91 -12.08
C LYS A 9 -1.04 10.16 -10.91
N ASP A 10 0.25 10.14 -11.19
CA ASP A 10 1.27 10.60 -10.24
C ASP A 10 1.19 12.13 -10.09
N ASN A 11 1.11 12.60 -8.84
CA ASN A 11 0.96 14.02 -8.53
C ASN A 11 2.32 14.71 -8.26
N SER A 12 3.45 13.98 -8.38
CA SER A 12 4.82 14.46 -8.15
C SER A 12 5.14 15.02 -6.76
N ASP A 13 4.21 14.87 -5.82
CA ASP A 13 4.32 15.17 -4.38
C ASP A 13 4.49 13.89 -3.54
N GLY A 14 4.52 12.72 -4.18
CA GLY A 14 4.56 11.40 -3.52
C GLY A 14 3.20 10.72 -3.41
N THR A 15 2.13 11.35 -3.90
CA THR A 15 0.79 10.76 -3.98
C THR A 15 0.41 10.37 -5.41
N ILE A 16 -0.54 9.45 -5.54
CA ILE A 16 -1.09 9.00 -6.82
C ILE A 16 -2.62 9.08 -6.74
N SER A 17 -3.23 9.84 -7.64
CA SER A 17 -4.68 9.92 -7.76
C SER A 17 -5.22 8.74 -8.57
N ASP A 18 -6.30 8.11 -8.11
CA ASP A 18 -7.08 7.08 -8.78
C ASP A 18 -8.46 7.65 -9.13
N ALA A 19 -8.62 8.08 -10.38
CA ALA A 19 -9.81 8.78 -10.86
C ALA A 19 -11.03 7.85 -11.02
N ASP A 20 -10.83 6.54 -11.14
CA ASP A 20 -11.94 5.58 -11.29
C ASP A 20 -12.65 5.32 -9.94
N ASN A 21 -11.92 5.45 -8.83
CA ASN A 21 -12.43 5.12 -7.49
C ASN A 21 -12.56 6.35 -6.58
N ASP A 22 -12.16 7.53 -7.05
CA ASP A 22 -12.13 8.78 -6.28
C ASP A 22 -11.22 8.66 -5.03
N LEU A 23 -10.04 8.05 -5.24
CA LEU A 23 -9.08 7.75 -4.18
C LEU A 23 -7.73 8.40 -4.46
N GLN A 24 -6.96 8.61 -3.40
CA GLN A 24 -5.56 9.00 -3.48
C GLN A 24 -4.71 8.04 -2.68
N TRP A 25 -3.69 7.49 -3.33
CA TRP A 25 -2.79 6.48 -2.79
C TRP A 25 -1.44 7.10 -2.42
N LEU A 26 -0.81 6.60 -1.35
CA LEU A 26 0.61 6.81 -1.18
C LEU A 26 1.39 6.06 -2.26
N GLY A 27 2.31 6.77 -2.94
CA GLY A 27 3.16 6.18 -3.97
C GLY A 27 4.04 5.06 -3.44
N ARG A 28 4.56 5.25 -2.23
CA ARG A 28 5.40 4.28 -1.54
C ARG A 28 4.63 3.64 -0.40
N ASP A 29 4.75 2.32 -0.30
CA ASP A 29 4.21 1.58 0.84
C ASP A 29 5.20 1.57 2.01
N SER A 30 4.72 1.16 3.19
CA SER A 30 5.52 1.17 4.42
C SER A 30 6.81 0.35 4.33
N ARG A 31 6.88 -0.68 3.48
CA ARG A 31 8.12 -1.44 3.28
C ARG A 31 9.15 -0.60 2.51
N GLN A 32 8.73 0.15 1.51
CA GLN A 32 9.61 1.03 0.74
C GLN A 32 10.16 2.17 1.60
N GLU A 33 9.35 2.69 2.53
CA GLU A 33 9.73 3.79 3.41
C GLU A 33 10.53 3.32 4.64
N LEU A 34 10.10 2.25 5.31
CA LEU A 34 10.70 1.80 6.59
C LEU A 34 11.69 0.64 6.43
N GLY A 35 11.73 -0.03 5.28
CA GLY A 35 12.62 -1.17 5.02
C GLY A 35 12.28 -2.46 5.80
N LYS A 36 11.17 -2.50 6.54
CA LYS A 36 10.72 -3.66 7.33
C LYS A 36 9.29 -4.08 7.02
N TRP A 37 8.94 -5.33 7.30
CA TRP A 37 7.55 -5.79 7.34
C TRP A 37 6.91 -5.31 8.65
N LEU A 38 5.63 -4.96 8.61
CA LEU A 38 4.86 -4.54 9.76
C LEU A 38 3.88 -5.65 10.16
N ASN A 39 3.79 -5.94 11.47
CA ASN A 39 2.64 -6.64 12.01
C ASN A 39 1.38 -5.73 11.99
N TRP A 40 0.24 -6.23 12.47
CA TRP A 40 -1.00 -5.46 12.45
C TRP A 40 -0.93 -4.20 13.30
N GLU A 41 -0.48 -4.31 14.55
CA GLU A 41 -0.34 -3.16 15.47
C GLU A 41 0.64 -2.12 14.93
N GLU A 42 1.75 -2.55 14.33
CA GLU A 42 2.72 -1.67 13.69
C GLU A 42 2.14 -0.98 12.46
N ALA A 43 1.23 -1.62 11.71
CA ALA A 43 0.55 -1.01 10.59
C ALA A 43 -0.46 0.06 11.05
N GLU A 44 -1.21 -0.21 12.12
CA GLU A 44 -2.08 0.80 12.74
C GLU A 44 -1.27 1.98 13.30
N ALA A 45 -0.15 1.69 13.98
CA ALA A 45 0.76 2.73 14.46
C ALA A 45 1.35 3.57 13.31
N TYR A 46 1.64 2.95 12.16
CA TYR A 46 2.13 3.65 10.98
C TYR A 46 1.07 4.62 10.41
N VAL A 47 -0.19 4.18 10.33
CA VAL A 47 -1.31 5.05 9.91
C VAL A 47 -1.43 6.26 10.84
N ASN A 48 -1.46 6.01 12.15
CA ASN A 48 -1.58 7.06 13.17
C ASN A 48 -0.41 8.05 13.08
N ALA A 49 0.82 7.55 12.98
CA ALA A 49 2.00 8.39 12.86
C ALA A 49 2.00 9.25 11.59
N CYS A 50 1.54 8.72 10.45
CA CYS A 50 1.36 9.51 9.23
C CYS A 50 0.33 10.63 9.42
N ASN A 51 -0.77 10.35 10.10
CA ASN A 51 -1.83 11.33 10.33
C ASN A 51 -1.44 12.42 11.33
N GLU A 52 -0.79 12.06 12.43
CA GLU A 52 -0.28 13.01 13.42
C GLU A 52 0.75 13.98 12.82
N GLN A 53 1.54 13.50 11.85
CA GLN A 53 2.58 14.30 11.18
C GLN A 53 2.06 15.10 9.99
N ASN A 54 0.77 15.02 9.64
CA ASN A 54 0.23 15.57 8.38
C ASN A 54 1.09 15.13 7.18
N TYR A 55 1.39 13.84 7.09
CA TYR A 55 2.28 13.30 6.08
C TYR A 55 1.79 13.65 4.67
N LEU A 56 2.68 14.23 3.86
CA LEU A 56 2.37 14.82 2.54
C LEU A 56 1.24 15.87 2.57
N GLY A 57 1.05 16.57 3.70
CA GLY A 57 0.02 17.59 3.87
C GLY A 57 -1.36 17.04 4.23
N HIS A 58 -1.48 15.74 4.52
CA HIS A 58 -2.73 15.05 4.78
C HIS A 58 -2.72 14.30 6.12
N ASN A 59 -3.87 14.24 6.78
CA ASN A 59 -4.04 13.63 8.11
C ASN A 59 -5.21 12.63 8.17
N ASP A 60 -5.72 12.22 7.01
CA ASP A 60 -6.86 11.35 6.78
C ASP A 60 -6.44 10.05 6.07
N TRP A 61 -5.18 9.64 6.21
CA TRP A 61 -4.69 8.38 5.69
C TRP A 61 -5.32 7.19 6.43
N ARG A 62 -5.65 6.14 5.68
CA ARG A 62 -6.19 4.88 6.21
C ARG A 62 -5.59 3.67 5.50
N LEU A 63 -5.75 2.50 6.11
CA LEU A 63 -5.55 1.24 5.40
C LEU A 63 -6.65 1.07 4.32
N PRO A 64 -6.32 0.45 3.18
CA PRO A 64 -7.27 0.26 2.10
C PRO A 64 -8.24 -0.89 2.41
N THR A 65 -9.43 -0.83 1.86
CA THR A 65 -10.36 -1.96 1.86
C THR A 65 -9.90 -3.03 0.86
N LYS A 66 -10.38 -4.26 1.02
CA LYS A 66 -10.17 -5.38 0.10
C LYS A 66 -10.63 -5.04 -1.31
N SER A 67 -11.77 -4.37 -1.45
CA SER A 67 -12.28 -3.94 -2.75
C SER A 67 -11.34 -2.95 -3.44
N GLU A 68 -10.80 -1.99 -2.69
CA GLU A 68 -9.83 -1.02 -3.20
C GLU A 68 -8.53 -1.72 -3.61
N VAL A 69 -8.01 -2.64 -2.79
CA VAL A 69 -6.81 -3.43 -3.14
C VAL A 69 -7.06 -4.30 -4.38
N ARG A 70 -8.26 -4.89 -4.53
CA ARG A 70 -8.63 -5.64 -5.73
C ARG A 70 -8.67 -4.73 -6.97
N SER A 71 -9.20 -3.52 -6.85
CA SER A 71 -9.18 -2.52 -7.92
C SER A 71 -7.75 -2.16 -8.32
N LEU A 72 -6.89 -1.94 -7.32
CA LEU A 72 -5.47 -1.65 -7.50
C LEU A 72 -4.74 -2.76 -8.26
N PHE A 73 -5.08 -4.02 -8.00
CA PHE A 73 -4.45 -5.19 -8.65
C PHE A 73 -5.07 -5.57 -10.00
N LYS A 74 -6.19 -4.95 -10.38
CA LYS A 74 -6.93 -5.27 -11.61
C LYS A 74 -6.07 -5.10 -12.86
N ASN A 75 -5.30 -4.02 -12.94
CA ASN A 75 -4.37 -3.76 -14.04
C ASN A 75 -2.92 -3.96 -13.58
N LYS A 76 -2.39 -5.17 -13.81
CA LYS A 76 -1.05 -5.58 -13.39
C LYS A 76 0.07 -4.72 -13.98
N GLU A 77 -0.05 -4.33 -15.24
CA GLU A 77 0.97 -3.52 -15.94
C GLU A 77 1.03 -2.12 -15.34
N THR A 78 -0.12 -1.47 -15.16
CA THR A 78 -0.20 -0.16 -14.52
C THR A 78 0.29 -0.22 -13.08
N TYR A 79 -0.12 -1.24 -12.32
CA TYR A 79 0.31 -1.45 -10.95
C TYR A 79 1.84 -1.61 -10.85
N GLN A 80 2.43 -2.47 -11.68
CA GLN A 80 3.89 -2.66 -11.73
C GLN A 80 4.62 -1.38 -12.11
N ARG A 81 4.12 -0.67 -13.12
CA ARG A 81 4.73 0.55 -13.64
C ARG A 81 4.70 1.71 -12.64
N ILE A 82 3.68 1.81 -11.82
CA ILE A 82 3.51 2.95 -10.92
C ILE A 82 4.03 2.64 -9.52
N PHE A 83 3.64 1.49 -8.96
CA PHE A 83 3.82 1.19 -7.54
C PHE A 83 4.99 0.27 -7.22
N LEU A 84 5.51 -0.45 -8.21
CA LEU A 84 6.66 -1.36 -8.06
C LEU A 84 7.92 -0.89 -8.81
N SER A 85 7.81 0.12 -9.68
CA SER A 85 8.92 0.63 -10.49
C SER A 85 9.81 1.63 -9.75
N THR A 86 9.43 2.01 -8.53
CA THR A 86 10.17 2.97 -7.72
C THR A 86 11.56 2.42 -7.40
N VAL A 87 12.51 3.01 -8.12
CA VAL A 87 13.96 2.80 -8.13
C VAL A 87 14.43 1.61 -8.99
N GLN A 88 15.02 1.94 -10.15
CA GLN A 88 16.02 1.09 -10.80
C GLN A 88 16.90 0.50 -9.71
N LYS A 89 16.85 -0.83 -9.53
CA LYS A 89 17.68 -1.57 -8.57
C LYS A 89 19.14 -1.18 -8.76
N LYS A 90 19.62 -0.17 -8.02
CA LYS A 90 21.05 0.10 -7.92
C LYS A 90 21.62 -1.12 -7.21
N GLU A 91 22.68 -1.67 -7.80
CA GLU A 91 23.25 -2.97 -7.50
C GLU A 91 23.29 -3.28 -5.99
N ARG A 92 22.98 -4.55 -5.66
CA ARG A 92 22.89 -5.07 -4.30
C ARG A 92 24.20 -4.92 -3.53
N LYS A 93 24.46 -3.75 -2.98
CA LYS A 93 25.41 -3.54 -1.87
C LYS A 93 24.62 -3.55 -0.58
N VAL A 94 25.07 -4.34 0.39
CA VAL A 94 24.41 -4.53 1.71
C VAL A 94 24.16 -3.18 2.42
N SER A 95 24.96 -2.16 2.10
CA SER A 95 24.86 -0.81 2.68
C SER A 95 23.67 0.03 2.18
N ASN A 96 23.09 -0.28 1.01
CA ASN A 96 22.04 0.54 0.37
C ASN A 96 20.82 -0.30 -0.02
N TYR A 97 20.38 -1.22 0.86
CA TYR A 97 19.19 -2.02 0.60
C TYR A 97 17.95 -1.13 0.58
N GLN A 98 17.39 -0.91 -0.61
CA GLN A 98 16.04 -0.39 -0.78
C GLN A 98 15.12 -1.58 -0.95
N ALA A 99 14.21 -1.77 -0.01
CA ALA A 99 13.20 -2.79 -0.16
C ALA A 99 12.32 -2.45 -1.37
N GLY A 100 12.16 -3.40 -2.28
CA GLY A 100 11.17 -3.25 -3.35
C GLY A 100 9.77 -3.18 -2.77
N GLY A 101 8.82 -2.63 -3.53
CA GLY A 101 7.41 -2.68 -3.16
C GLY A 101 6.95 -4.12 -2.92
N GLU A 102 6.19 -4.32 -1.84
CA GLU A 102 5.77 -5.65 -1.43
C GLU A 102 4.60 -6.16 -2.27
N SER A 103 4.52 -7.49 -2.38
CA SER A 103 3.42 -8.17 -3.05
C SER A 103 2.27 -8.51 -2.09
N SER A 104 2.20 -7.87 -0.92
CA SER A 104 1.10 -8.06 0.03
C SER A 104 0.85 -6.80 0.85
N TYR A 105 -0.43 -6.55 1.17
CA TYR A 105 -0.85 -5.41 1.97
C TYR A 105 -1.83 -5.81 3.07
N TRP A 106 -1.76 -5.13 4.22
CA TRP A 106 -2.84 -5.09 5.20
C TRP A 106 -4.06 -4.36 4.63
N THR A 107 -5.25 -4.87 4.90
CA THR A 107 -6.52 -4.18 4.60
C THR A 107 -7.23 -3.75 5.87
N SER A 108 -8.03 -2.69 5.81
CA SER A 108 -8.76 -2.12 6.95
C SER A 108 -9.82 -3.04 7.56
N GLU A 109 -10.33 -4.01 6.82
CA GLU A 109 -11.33 -4.94 7.35
C GLU A 109 -10.77 -5.86 8.42
N THR A 110 -11.56 -6.07 9.48
CA THR A 110 -11.27 -7.00 10.57
C THR A 110 -12.38 -8.06 10.69
N ARG A 111 -12.09 -9.16 11.39
CA ARG A 111 -13.08 -10.22 11.69
C ARG A 111 -13.03 -10.55 13.18
N TYR A 112 -14.19 -10.54 13.84
CA TYR A 112 -14.34 -10.77 15.29
C TYR A 112 -13.41 -9.92 16.16
N ASP A 113 -12.98 -8.77 15.66
CA ASP A 113 -11.97 -7.88 16.25
C ASP A 113 -10.56 -8.48 16.48
N SER A 114 -10.40 -9.80 16.56
CA SER A 114 -9.09 -10.45 16.75
C SER A 114 -8.35 -10.77 15.46
N TYR A 115 -9.00 -10.64 14.30
CA TYR A 115 -8.41 -10.99 13.02
C TYR A 115 -8.36 -9.81 12.06
N ALA A 116 -7.31 -9.79 11.24
CA ALA A 116 -7.08 -8.84 10.16
C ALA A 116 -6.83 -9.57 8.84
N TRP A 117 -6.93 -8.84 7.74
CA TRP A 117 -6.83 -9.42 6.40
C TRP A 117 -5.61 -8.91 5.65
N LYS A 118 -4.96 -9.83 4.92
CA LYS A 118 -3.86 -9.54 4.00
C LYS A 118 -4.29 -9.89 2.58
N SER A 119 -3.96 -9.02 1.64
CA SER A 119 -4.22 -9.22 0.21
C SER A 119 -2.92 -9.36 -0.55
N TYR A 120 -2.77 -10.43 -1.34
CA TYR A 120 -1.54 -10.75 -2.06
C TYR A 120 -1.64 -10.45 -3.56
N TYR A 121 -0.71 -9.66 -4.08
CA TYR A 121 -0.45 -9.49 -5.51
C TYR A 121 0.33 -10.69 -6.07
N PRO A 122 0.11 -11.12 -7.33
CA PRO A 122 -0.87 -10.64 -8.32
C PRO A 122 -2.21 -11.38 -8.28
N THR A 123 -2.40 -12.30 -7.35
CA THR A 123 -3.56 -13.20 -7.32
C THR A 123 -4.80 -12.56 -6.71
N GLY A 124 -4.64 -11.48 -5.94
CA GLY A 124 -5.69 -10.93 -5.09
C GLY A 124 -6.11 -11.88 -3.97
N LYS A 125 -5.29 -12.90 -3.65
CA LYS A 125 -5.62 -13.87 -2.60
C LYS A 125 -5.69 -13.15 -1.26
N GLU A 126 -6.79 -13.36 -0.55
CA GLU A 126 -7.03 -12.78 0.76
C GLU A 126 -6.81 -13.84 1.84
N VAL A 127 -6.08 -13.48 2.89
CA VAL A 127 -5.79 -14.36 4.03
C VAL A 127 -6.17 -13.63 5.31
N CYS A 128 -7.04 -14.27 6.10
CA CYS A 128 -7.41 -13.81 7.43
C CYS A 128 -6.39 -14.36 8.44
N VAL A 129 -5.79 -13.49 9.24
CA VAL A 129 -4.80 -13.85 10.26
C VAL A 129 -5.15 -13.23 11.60
N ASP A 130 -4.76 -13.89 12.68
CA ASP A 130 -4.88 -13.33 14.03
C ASP A 130 -3.97 -12.11 14.19
N LYS A 131 -4.48 -11.02 14.76
CA LYS A 131 -3.76 -9.75 14.90
C LYS A 131 -2.53 -9.87 15.80
N VAL A 132 -2.60 -10.69 16.85
CA VAL A 132 -1.58 -10.78 17.91
C VAL A 132 -0.60 -11.91 17.63
N VAL A 133 -1.08 -13.04 17.11
CA VAL A 133 -0.26 -14.25 16.92
C VAL A 133 0.40 -14.30 15.54
N SER A 134 -0.02 -13.48 14.58
CA SER A 134 0.58 -13.52 13.23
C SER A 134 2.04 -13.07 13.25
N THR A 135 2.96 -14.01 13.00
CA THR A 135 4.40 -13.75 12.84
C THR A 135 4.79 -13.27 11.45
N THR A 136 3.86 -13.27 10.50
CA THR A 136 4.10 -12.85 9.12
C THR A 136 3.76 -11.38 8.96
N GLY A 137 4.73 -10.49 9.07
CA GLY A 137 4.48 -9.08 8.73
C GLY A 137 4.16 -8.90 7.24
N THR A 138 3.45 -7.84 6.89
CA THR A 138 3.23 -7.38 5.51
C THR A 138 3.39 -5.86 5.44
N SER A 139 3.23 -5.22 4.28
CA SER A 139 3.33 -3.76 4.21
C SER A 139 1.95 -3.10 4.32
N ALA A 140 1.97 -1.79 4.56
CA ALA A 140 0.79 -0.94 4.56
C ALA A 140 0.97 0.10 3.45
N ARG A 141 0.10 0.06 2.44
CA ARG A 141 -0.04 1.17 1.49
C ARG A 141 -1.25 1.98 1.90
N LEU A 142 -1.04 3.22 2.31
CA LEU A 142 -2.14 4.06 2.75
C LEU A 142 -2.91 4.62 1.57
N VAL A 143 -4.19 4.82 1.80
CA VAL A 143 -5.14 5.43 0.87
C VAL A 143 -5.94 6.47 1.63
N ARG A 144 -6.45 7.47 0.92
CA ARG A 144 -7.45 8.42 1.39
C ARG A 144 -8.49 8.65 0.30
N ASP A 145 -9.64 9.16 0.71
CA ASP A 145 -10.73 9.54 -0.19
C ASP A 145 -10.46 10.97 -0.73
N LEU A 146 -10.83 11.23 -1.99
CA LEU A 146 -10.66 12.55 -2.64
C LEU A 146 -11.84 13.50 -2.46
#